data_AF-A0A1H0SW94-F1
#
_entry.id   AF-A0A1H0SW94-F1
#
_cell.length_a   1.000
_cell.length_b   1.000
_cell.length_c   1.000
_cell.angle_alpha   90.00
_cell.angle_beta   90.00
_cell.angle_gamma   90.00
#
_symmetry.space_group_name_H-M   'P 1'
#
loop_
_entity.id
_entity.type
_entity.pdbx_description
1 polymer ?
#
loop_
_entity_poly.entity_id
_entity_poly.type
_entity_poly.pdbx_seq_one_letter_code
_entity_poly.pdbx_strand_id
1 'polypeptide(L)' 'MKDYSILKNNFGLHIKKIREAKGFSLLEVDRRCDLDESNISKIENGKVNIQLSTIFELAKGLGVEPKELLDFEI' A
#
# COMPACT_ATOMS: atom_id res chain seq x y z
N MET A 1 -0.81 -2.74 24.51
CA MET A 1 -0.66 -3.06 23.07
C MET A 1 -0.03 -1.84 22.40
N LYS A 2 0.96 -1.99 21.52
CA LYS A 2 1.56 -0.84 20.82
C LYS A 2 0.55 -0.28 19.82
N ASP A 3 0.31 1.02 19.86
CA ASP A 3 -0.57 1.71 18.90
C ASP A 3 0.25 2.08 17.66
N TYR A 4 -0.12 1.51 16.52
CA TYR A 4 0.49 1.79 15.21
C TYR A 4 -0.47 2.54 14.28
N SER A 5 -1.50 3.19 14.82
CA SER A 5 -2.55 3.83 14.00
C SER A 5 -1.98 4.92 13.10
N ILE A 6 -1.09 5.77 13.61
CA ILE A 6 -0.44 6.83 12.82
C ILE A 6 0.41 6.21 11.70
N LEU A 7 1.28 5.25 12.04
CA LEU A 7 2.10 4.53 11.07
C LEU A 7 1.28 3.92 9.93
N LYS A 8 0.21 3.18 10.25
CA LYS A 8 -0.64 2.52 9.24
C LYS A 8 -1.40 3.53 8.38
N ASN A 9 -1.90 4.61 8.97
CA ASN A 9 -2.64 5.64 8.25
C ASN A 9 -1.72 6.41 7.29
N ASN A 10 -0.53 6.79 7.73
CA ASN A 10 0.40 7.54 6.89
C ASN A 10 0.93 6.65 5.75
N PHE A 11 1.27 5.39 6.04
CA PHE A 11 1.63 4.42 5.02
C PHE A 11 0.50 4.23 4.01
N GLY A 12 -0.73 3.97 4.47
CA GLY A 12 -1.89 3.80 3.60
C GLY A 12 -2.16 5.02 2.70
N LEU A 13 -2.08 6.23 3.26
CA LEU A 13 -2.24 7.46 2.50
C LEU A 13 -1.14 7.63 1.44
N HIS A 14 0.09 7.24 1.75
CA HIS A 14 1.22 7.27 0.82
C HIS A 14 1.02 6.31 -0.36
N ILE A 15 0.63 5.06 -0.07
CA ILE A 15 0.28 4.06 -1.10
C ILE A 15 -0.80 4.59 -2.04
N LYS A 16 -1.86 5.18 -1.46
CA LYS A 16 -2.95 5.76 -2.23
C LYS A 16 -2.48 6.86 -3.18
N LYS A 17 -1.62 7.76 -2.69
CA LYS A 17 -1.02 8.84 -3.51
C LYS A 17 -0.20 8.28 -4.67
N ILE A 18 0.65 7.27 -4.42
CA ILE A 18 1.44 6.63 -5.48
C ILE A 18 0.51 6.00 -6.54
N ARG A 19 -0.51 5.26 -6.09
CA ARG A 19 -1.47 4.61 -6.98
C ARG A 19 -2.21 5.62 -7.86
N GLU A 20 -2.73 6.69 -7.25
CA GLU A 20 -3.48 7.74 -7.95
C GLU A 20 -2.58 8.55 -8.90
N ALA A 21 -1.33 8.84 -8.52
CA ALA A 21 -0.38 9.52 -9.39
C ALA A 21 -0.05 8.72 -10.66
N LYS A 22 -0.16 7.38 -10.59
CA LYS A 22 -0.01 6.49 -11.74
C LYS A 22 -1.31 6.24 -12.51
N GLY A 23 -2.42 6.80 -12.04
CA GLY A 23 -3.74 6.62 -12.67
C GLY A 23 -4.32 5.21 -12.53
N PHE A 24 -3.84 4.41 -11.56
CA PHE A 24 -4.36 3.06 -11.37
C PHE A 24 -5.57 3.06 -10.43
N SER A 25 -6.60 2.30 -10.80
CA SER A 25 -7.65 1.83 -9.89
C SER A 25 -7.12 0.70 -9.00
N LEU A 26 -7.86 0.37 -7.94
CA LEU A 26 -7.53 -0.77 -7.07
C LEU A 26 -7.49 -2.08 -7.89
N LEU A 27 -8.47 -2.28 -8.77
CA LEU A 27 -8.55 -3.45 -9.65
C LEU A 27 -7.37 -3.55 -10.63
N GLU A 28 -6.80 -2.42 -11.06
CA GLU A 28 -5.60 -2.44 -11.90
C GLU A 28 -4.34 -2.86 -11.15
N VAL A 29 -4.22 -2.50 -9.88
CA VAL A 29 -3.11 -2.95 -9.03
C VAL A 29 -3.28 -4.43 -8.68
N ASP A 30 -4.50 -4.86 -8.37
CA ASP A 30 -4.87 -6.26 -8.14
C ASP A 30 -4.41 -7.16 -9.28
N ARG A 31 -4.73 -6.79 -10.53
CA ARG A 31 -4.31 -7.54 -11.73
C ARG A 31 -2.79 -7.63 -11.95
N ARG A 32 -1.97 -6.92 -11.19
CA ARG A 32 -0.51 -6.82 -11.35
C ARG A 32 0.28 -7.45 -10.21
N CYS A 33 -0.39 -7.85 -9.14
CA CYS A 33 0.25 -8.44 -7.96
C CYS A 33 -0.64 -9.52 -7.33
N ASP A 34 -0.12 -10.24 -6.34
CA ASP A 34 -0.89 -11.25 -5.62
C ASP A 34 -1.68 -10.64 -4.43
N LEU A 35 -2.39 -9.54 -4.67
CA LEU A 35 -3.21 -8.85 -3.67
C LEU A 35 -4.56 -8.46 -4.28
N ASP A 36 -5.65 -8.85 -3.62
CA ASP A 36 -6.98 -8.43 -4.05
C ASP A 36 -7.28 -6.95 -3.76
N GLU A 37 -8.23 -6.37 -4.50
CA GLU A 37 -8.69 -4.98 -4.33
C GLU A 37 -9.13 -4.64 -2.89
N SER A 38 -9.67 -5.62 -2.15
CA SER A 38 -10.12 -5.45 -0.76
C SER A 38 -8.94 -5.26 0.18
N ASN A 39 -7.86 -6.02 -0.01
CA ASN A 39 -6.64 -5.93 0.77
C ASN A 39 -5.93 -4.61 0.47
N ILE A 40 -5.82 -4.22 -0.79
CA ILE A 40 -5.24 -2.93 -1.17
C ILE A 40 -6.04 -1.79 -0.54
N SER A 41 -7.38 -1.84 -0.58
CA SER A 41 -8.25 -0.86 0.08
C SER A 41 -8.03 -0.81 1.59
N LYS A 42 -7.93 -1.95 2.28
CA LYS A 42 -7.67 -1.99 3.74
C LYS A 42 -6.30 -1.38 4.09
N ILE A 43 -5.30 -1.58 3.23
CA ILE A 43 -3.97 -1.00 3.38
C ILE A 43 -4.05 0.52 3.25
N GLU A 44 -4.66 1.02 2.17
CA GLU A 44 -4.80 2.47 1.93
C GLU A 44 -5.56 3.19 3.05
N ASN A 45 -6.45 2.49 3.74
CA ASN A 45 -7.23 3.01 4.86
C ASN A 45 -6.63 2.71 6.25
N GLY A 46 -5.38 2.22 6.33
CA GLY A 46 -4.67 1.95 7.59
C GLY A 46 -5.32 0.88 8.49
N LYS A 47 -6.19 0.04 7.92
CA LYS A 47 -7.01 -0.93 8.66
C LYS A 47 -6.23 -2.18 9.05
N VAL A 48 -5.15 -2.50 8.34
CA VAL A 48 -4.35 -3.71 8.55
C VAL A 48 -2.89 -3.35 8.78
N ASN A 49 -2.22 -4.17 9.59
CA ASN A 49 -0.76 -4.20 9.61
C ASN A 49 -0.31 -5.28 8.63
N ILE A 50 0.56 -4.93 7.69
CA ILE A 50 0.96 -5.83 6.60
C ILE A 50 2.27 -6.53 6.90
N GLN A 51 2.50 -7.64 6.20
CA GLN A 51 3.76 -8.37 6.23
C GLN A 51 4.74 -7.77 5.22
N LEU A 52 6.02 -8.09 5.39
CA LEU A 52 7.06 -7.68 4.44
C LEU A 52 6.75 -8.15 3.01
N SER A 53 6.28 -9.39 2.82
CA SER A 53 5.89 -9.93 1.52
C SER A 53 4.84 -9.08 0.80
N THR A 54 3.84 -8.57 1.53
CA THR A 54 2.82 -7.68 1.01
C THR A 54 3.40 -6.37 0.48
N ILE A 55 4.45 -5.83 1.12
CA ILE A 55 5.14 -4.61 0.63
C ILE A 55 5.74 -4.86 -0.75
N PHE A 56 6.38 -6.01 -0.96
CA PHE A 56 6.98 -6.34 -2.25
C PHE A 56 5.94 -6.61 -3.34
N GLU A 57 4.85 -7.33 -3.03
CA GLU A 57 3.75 -7.51 -4.00
C GLU A 57 3.08 -6.18 -4.35
N LEU A 58 2.88 -5.29 -3.36
CA LEU A 58 2.33 -3.96 -3.61
C LEU A 58 3.26 -3.11 -4.47
N ALA A 59 4.57 -3.16 -4.22
CA ALA A 59 5.59 -2.46 -5.01
C ALA A 59 5.58 -2.93 -6.47
N LYS A 60 5.50 -4.25 -6.68
CA LYS A 60 5.32 -4.86 -8.00
C LYS A 60 4.02 -4.42 -8.68
N GLY A 61 2.90 -4.42 -7.96
CA GLY A 61 1.59 -4.00 -8.50
C GLY A 61 1.57 -2.52 -8.91
N LEU A 62 2.25 -1.67 -8.15
CA LEU A 62 2.41 -0.23 -8.41
C LEU A 62 3.55 0.08 -9.40
N GLY A 63 4.42 -0.89 -9.70
CA GLY A 63 5.60 -0.71 -10.55
C GLY A 63 6.57 0.32 -9.98
N VAL A 64 6.92 0.19 -8.70
CA VAL A 64 7.89 1.03 -7.97
C VAL A 64 8.83 0.16 -7.16
N GLU A 65 9.94 0.71 -6.70
CA GLU A 65 10.82 0.03 -5.75
C GLU A 65 10.20 0.00 -4.33
N PRO A 66 10.38 -1.06 -3.53
CA PRO A 66 9.84 -1.14 -2.17
C PRO A 66 10.26 0.02 -1.26
N LYS A 67 11.45 0.59 -1.48
CA LYS A 67 11.93 1.77 -0.75
C LYS A 67 11.03 2.98 -0.94
N GLU A 68 10.41 3.14 -2.12
CA GLU A 68 9.51 4.25 -2.41
C GLU A 68 8.22 4.12 -1.59
N LEU A 69 7.79 2.88 -1.29
CA LEU A 69 6.64 2.67 -0.41
C LEU A 69 6.93 3.03 1.05
N LEU A 70 8.20 3.01 1.45
CA LEU A 70 8.66 3.35 2.79
C LEU A 70 9.11 4.80 2.95
N ASP A 71 9.05 5.58 1.86
CA ASP A 71 9.41 7.00 1.84
C ASP A 71 8.20 7.87 2.24
N PHE A 72 7.84 7.84 3.53
CA PHE A 72 6.71 8.57 4.09
C PHE A 72 6.99 9.04 5.52
N GLU A 73 6.29 10.08 5.96
CA GLU A 73 6.41 10.65 7.31
C GLU A 73 5.53 9.90 8.33
N ILE A 74 5.99 9.80 9.58
CA ILE A 74 5.27 9.17 10.71
C ILE A 74 4.85 10.25 11.71
#